data_AF-A0AAJ0MRJ0-F1
#
_entry.id   AF-A0AAJ0MRJ0-F1
#
_cell.length_a   1.000
_cell.length_b   1.000
_cell.length_c   1.000
_cell.angle_alpha   90.00
_cell.angle_beta   90.00
_cell.angle_gamma   90.00
#
_symmetry.space_group_name_H-M   'P 1'
#
loop_
_entity.id
_entity.type
_entity.pdbx_description
1 polymer ?
#
loop_
_entity_poly.entity_id
_entity_poly.type
_entity_poly.pdbx_seq_one_letter_code
_entity_poly.pdbx_strand_id
1 'polypeptide(L)'
;MTAGAQVIANSGHDDMIHDAVLDYYGRRLATCSSDRTIKIFEIEGESQRLVETLKGHDGAVWSVAWAHPKYGNILASAGYDGKVLIWREQAGSWQRIFDFALHKASVNIVSWSPHEAGCLLACASSDGNVSVLEFKDNSWEHNIFHAHGLGVNSVSWAPATTPGSIVSSNPGPGSTGNRRFVTGGSDNLLKIWTFDPATNGYKLEREPLAGHTDWVRDVAWSPTVLQKSYIASASQDKTVRIWTSDAANPGEWKCKVLNFDAAVWRVSWSLSGNVLAASSDNNKVTLWKENLKGEWENVKTIEE
;
A
#
# COMPACT_ATOMS: atom_id res chain seq x y z
N MET A 1 32.36 8.81 5.21
CA MET A 1 31.45 8.16 6.18
C MET A 1 30.35 7.48 5.39
N THR A 2 30.54 6.21 5.05
CA THR A 2 29.47 5.37 4.53
C THR A 2 28.51 5.15 5.68
N ALA A 3 27.34 5.82 5.64
CA ALA A 3 26.26 5.52 6.57
C ALA A 3 25.94 4.02 6.42
N GLY A 4 26.30 3.22 7.42
CA GLY A 4 25.92 1.83 7.46
C GLY A 4 24.40 1.76 7.43
N ALA A 5 23.86 0.86 6.61
CA ALA A 5 22.44 0.54 6.71
C ALA A 5 22.16 0.13 8.16
N GLN A 6 21.23 0.81 8.82
CA GLN A 6 20.86 0.46 10.19
C GLN A 6 20.15 -0.90 10.15
N VAL A 7 20.80 -1.93 10.70
CA VAL A 7 20.26 -3.28 10.78
C VAL A 7 19.54 -3.43 12.11
N ILE A 8 18.22 -3.60 12.05
CA ILE A 8 17.42 -4.00 13.21
C ILE A 8 17.68 -5.48 13.44
N ALA A 9 18.62 -5.80 14.33
CA ALA A 9 19.10 -7.17 14.54
C ALA A 9 18.12 -8.06 15.34
N ASN A 10 17.11 -7.48 16.00
CA ASN A 10 16.12 -8.26 16.73
C ASN A 10 14.81 -7.49 16.86
N SER A 11 13.77 -7.96 16.17
CA SER A 11 12.41 -7.44 16.26
C SER A 11 11.68 -7.93 17.51
N GLY A 12 12.25 -8.87 18.26
CA GLY A 12 11.62 -9.46 19.45
C GLY A 12 10.30 -10.17 19.18
N HIS A 13 10.02 -10.55 17.94
CA HIS A 13 8.90 -11.41 17.55
C HIS A 13 9.30 -12.89 17.67
N ASP A 14 8.33 -13.74 18.04
CA ASP A 14 8.56 -15.18 18.21
C ASP A 14 8.39 -15.97 16.90
N ASP A 15 7.87 -15.32 15.85
CA ASP A 15 7.54 -15.93 14.56
C ASP A 15 7.81 -14.93 13.40
N MET A 16 7.67 -15.41 12.16
CA MET A 16 7.97 -14.66 10.93
C MET A 16 7.26 -13.29 10.89
N ILE A 17 8.03 -12.27 10.54
CA ILE A 17 7.56 -10.90 10.34
C ILE A 17 7.04 -10.78 8.91
N HIS A 18 5.84 -10.22 8.75
CA HIS A 18 5.22 -10.07 7.43
C HIS A 18 5.34 -8.66 6.87
N ASP A 19 5.31 -7.64 7.73
CA ASP A 19 5.37 -6.25 7.33
C ASP A 19 6.06 -5.38 8.40
N ALA A 20 6.69 -4.31 7.93
CA ALA A 20 7.41 -3.36 8.74
C ALA A 20 7.34 -1.97 8.10
N VAL A 21 6.69 -1.02 8.79
CA VAL A 21 6.42 0.31 8.24
C VAL A 21 6.82 1.40 9.22
N LEU A 22 7.62 2.35 8.73
CA LEU A 22 7.99 3.57 9.46
C LEU A 22 6.84 4.58 9.44
N ASP A 23 6.74 5.37 10.50
CA ASP A 23 5.86 6.53 10.53
C ASP A 23 6.36 7.64 9.58
N TYR A 24 5.54 8.66 9.38
CA TYR A 24 5.83 9.77 8.46
C TYR A 24 7.16 10.50 8.79
N TYR A 25 7.57 10.50 10.06
CA TYR A 25 8.78 11.18 10.52
C TYR A 25 10.00 10.27 10.62
N GLY A 26 9.86 8.96 10.37
CA GLY A 26 10.92 7.97 10.52
C GLY A 26 11.40 7.76 11.96
N ARG A 27 10.57 8.11 12.95
CA ARG A 27 10.88 7.99 14.39
C ARG A 27 10.22 6.79 15.04
N ARG A 28 9.20 6.22 14.40
CA ARG A 28 8.49 5.05 14.92
C ARG A 28 8.41 3.98 13.84
N LEU A 29 8.63 2.74 14.25
CA LEU A 29 8.48 1.57 13.40
C LEU A 29 7.38 0.69 13.96
N ALA A 30 6.43 0.32 13.12
CA ALA A 30 5.47 -0.73 13.41
C ALA A 30 5.91 -2.00 12.69
N THR A 31 5.99 -3.12 13.41
CA THR A 31 6.23 -4.45 12.84
C THR A 31 5.07 -5.36 13.16
N CYS A 32 4.74 -6.28 12.25
CA CYS A 32 3.69 -7.26 12.47
C CYS A 32 4.13 -8.67 12.07
N SER A 33 3.63 -9.67 12.80
CA SER A 33 4.12 -11.04 12.71
C SER A 33 2.98 -12.08 12.75
N SER A 34 3.33 -13.30 12.36
CA SER A 34 2.54 -14.52 12.61
C SER A 34 2.22 -14.75 14.09
N ASP A 35 3.00 -14.17 15.02
CA ASP A 35 2.76 -14.27 16.46
C ASP A 35 1.48 -13.57 16.95
N ARG A 36 0.72 -12.94 16.03
CA ARG A 36 -0.55 -12.23 16.23
C ARG A 36 -0.40 -10.90 16.97
N THR A 37 0.83 -10.39 17.05
CA THR A 37 1.14 -9.14 17.71
C THR A 37 1.67 -8.11 16.72
N ILE A 38 1.47 -6.85 17.08
CA ILE A 38 2.11 -5.72 16.42
C ILE A 38 2.99 -5.05 17.46
N LYS A 39 4.26 -4.81 17.12
CA LYS A 39 5.20 -4.15 18.01
C LYS A 39 5.50 -2.76 17.48
N ILE A 40 5.48 -1.78 18.39
CA ILE A 40 5.81 -0.39 18.08
C ILE A 40 7.17 -0.08 18.69
N PHE A 41 8.11 0.29 17.85
CA PHE A 41 9.44 0.71 18.24
C PHE A 41 9.60 2.20 18.06
N GLU A 42 10.30 2.84 18.99
CA GLU A 42 10.84 4.18 18.83
C GLU A 42 12.29 4.07 18.36
N ILE A 43 12.61 4.85 17.34
CA ILE A 43 13.92 4.88 16.69
C ILE A 43 14.56 6.23 17.01
N GLU A 44 15.63 6.18 17.79
CA GLU A 44 16.48 7.33 18.10
C GLU A 44 17.90 7.04 17.64
N GLY A 45 18.26 7.59 16.47
CA GLY A 45 19.55 7.33 15.85
C GLY A 45 19.70 5.85 15.52
N GLU A 46 20.71 5.21 16.10
CA GLU A 46 20.97 3.77 15.94
C GLU A 46 20.31 2.90 17.02
N SER A 47 19.68 3.52 18.02
CA SER A 47 18.99 2.79 19.08
C SER A 47 17.52 2.58 18.72
N GLN A 48 17.03 1.39 19.07
CA GLN A 48 15.63 1.04 18.98
C GLN A 48 15.12 0.66 20.36
N ARG A 49 13.93 1.14 20.71
CA ARG A 49 13.26 0.81 21.96
C ARG A 49 11.86 0.32 21.67
N LEU A 50 11.52 -0.87 22.14
CA LEU A 50 10.14 -1.34 22.15
C LEU A 50 9.32 -0.46 23.07
N VAL A 51 8.34 0.25 22.50
CA VAL A 51 7.42 1.13 23.24
C VAL A 51 6.22 0.33 23.70
N GLU A 52 5.57 -0.39 22.79
CA GLU A 52 4.33 -1.11 23.07
C GLU A 52 4.20 -2.38 22.23
N THR A 53 3.45 -3.35 22.76
CA THR A 53 3.03 -4.56 22.04
C THR A 53 1.51 -4.61 21.97
N LEU A 54 0.96 -4.36 20.79
CA LEU A 54 -0.47 -4.38 20.54
C LEU A 54 -0.93 -5.82 20.32
N LYS A 55 -1.90 -6.24 21.13
CA LYS A 55 -2.53 -7.56 21.06
C LYS A 55 -4.03 -7.40 20.84
N GLY A 56 -4.57 -8.15 19.89
CA GLY A 56 -6.01 -8.09 19.58
C GLY A 56 -6.44 -8.91 18.37
N HIS A 57 -5.50 -9.27 17.49
CA HIS A 57 -5.78 -10.21 16.40
C HIS A 57 -5.81 -11.66 16.91
N ASP A 58 -6.71 -12.45 16.33
CA ASP A 58 -6.84 -13.88 16.63
C ASP A 58 -5.98 -14.76 15.70
N GLY A 59 -5.43 -14.16 14.63
CA GLY A 59 -4.58 -14.79 13.62
C GLY A 59 -3.37 -13.94 13.22
N ALA A 60 -2.56 -14.44 12.29
CA ALA A 60 -1.35 -13.75 11.81
C ALA A 60 -1.68 -12.35 11.27
N VAL A 61 -0.83 -11.37 11.56
CA VAL A 61 -1.01 -9.99 11.09
C VAL A 61 -0.16 -9.80 9.83
N TRP A 62 -0.83 -9.52 8.71
CA TRP A 62 -0.20 -9.48 7.39
C TRP A 62 0.37 -8.12 7.01
N SER A 63 -0.29 -7.05 7.44
CA SER A 63 0.11 -5.70 7.05
C SER A 63 -0.27 -4.67 8.09
N VAL A 64 0.53 -3.62 8.17
CA VAL A 64 0.33 -2.46 9.02
C VAL A 64 0.52 -1.18 8.22
N ALA A 65 -0.28 -0.16 8.49
CA ALA A 65 -0.18 1.12 7.80
C ALA A 65 -0.41 2.30 8.74
N TRP A 66 0.48 3.28 8.70
CA TRP A 66 0.37 4.53 9.46
C TRP A 66 -0.55 5.53 8.75
N ALA A 67 -1.46 6.15 9.49
CA ALA A 67 -2.23 7.26 8.97
C ALA A 67 -1.37 8.53 8.90
N HIS A 68 -1.84 9.52 8.13
CA HIS A 68 -1.16 10.81 8.05
C HIS A 68 -1.18 11.53 9.42
N PRO A 69 -0.07 12.14 9.87
CA PRO A 69 0.04 12.76 11.20
C PRO A 69 -1.02 13.83 11.52
N LYS A 70 -1.63 14.43 10.49
CA LYS A 70 -2.75 15.37 10.62
C LYS A 70 -3.94 14.78 11.41
N TYR A 71 -4.13 13.47 11.37
CA TYR A 71 -5.20 12.77 12.11
C TYR A 71 -4.74 12.26 13.49
N GLY A 72 -3.49 12.53 13.86
CA GLY A 72 -2.82 12.00 15.03
C GLY A 72 -2.11 10.67 14.76
N ASN A 73 -1.61 10.06 15.83
CA ASN A 73 -0.89 8.80 15.77
C ASN A 73 -1.89 7.64 15.68
N ILE A 74 -2.24 7.28 14.44
CA ILE A 74 -3.18 6.19 14.14
C ILE A 74 -2.45 5.14 13.30
N LEU A 75 -2.66 3.87 13.64
CA LEU A 75 -2.15 2.71 12.94
C LEU A 75 -3.31 1.79 12.56
N ALA A 76 -3.35 1.32 11.33
CA ALA A 76 -4.24 0.25 10.90
C ALA A 76 -3.47 -1.07 10.80
N SER A 77 -4.12 -2.17 11.13
CA SER A 77 -3.57 -3.51 10.97
C SER A 77 -4.59 -4.47 10.34
N ALA A 78 -4.09 -5.35 9.47
CA ALA A 78 -4.86 -6.37 8.78
C ALA A 78 -4.46 -7.77 9.24
N GLY A 79 -5.44 -8.60 9.58
CA GLY A 79 -5.21 -9.96 10.08
C GLY A 79 -5.80 -11.07 9.20
N TYR A 80 -5.22 -12.26 9.34
CA TYR A 80 -5.76 -13.51 8.79
C TYR A 80 -7.13 -13.87 9.38
N ASP A 81 -7.46 -13.33 10.55
CA ASP A 81 -8.76 -13.44 11.22
C ASP A 81 -9.91 -12.72 10.51
N GLY A 82 -9.63 -12.04 9.39
CA GLY A 82 -10.62 -11.27 8.64
C GLY A 82 -10.96 -9.93 9.28
N LYS A 83 -10.19 -9.50 10.28
CA LYS A 83 -10.40 -8.24 10.99
C LYS A 83 -9.41 -7.18 10.54
N VAL A 84 -9.88 -5.95 10.49
CA VAL A 84 -9.05 -4.75 10.43
C VAL A 84 -9.19 -4.02 11.76
N LEU A 85 -8.08 -3.85 12.46
CA LEU A 85 -8.05 -3.14 13.73
C LEU A 85 -7.41 -1.78 13.55
N ILE A 86 -8.02 -0.76 14.16
CA ILE A 86 -7.49 0.60 14.13
C ILE A 86 -7.07 0.97 15.55
N TRP A 87 -5.81 1.34 15.67
CA TRP A 87 -5.14 1.68 16.90
C TRP A 87 -4.86 3.18 16.91
N ARG A 88 -5.06 3.82 18.05
CA ARG A 88 -4.71 5.21 18.26
C ARG A 88 -3.90 5.34 19.53
N GLU A 89 -2.84 6.10 19.45
CA GLU A 89 -2.10 6.52 20.63
C GLU A 89 -2.72 7.79 21.21
N GLN A 90 -2.99 7.80 22.51
CA GLN A 90 -3.39 8.97 23.26
C GLN A 90 -2.56 9.04 24.54
N ALA A 91 -1.88 10.18 24.76
CA ALA A 91 -1.03 10.42 25.92
C ALA A 91 0.01 9.29 26.19
N GLY A 92 0.59 8.73 25.12
CA GLY A 92 1.60 7.67 25.20
C GLY A 92 1.04 6.26 25.40
N SER A 93 -0.28 6.08 25.51
CA SER A 93 -0.93 4.77 25.58
C SER A 93 -1.62 4.44 24.27
N TRP A 94 -1.38 3.23 23.78
CA TRP A 94 -2.03 2.71 22.59
C TRP A 94 -3.34 2.00 22.92
N GLN A 95 -4.41 2.38 22.22
CA GLN A 95 -5.72 1.79 22.40
C GLN A 95 -6.36 1.45 21.05
N ARG A 96 -7.10 0.35 21.02
CA ARG A 96 -7.93 -0.02 19.89
C ARG A 96 -9.18 0.85 19.87
N ILE A 97 -9.36 1.65 18.81
CA ILE A 97 -10.48 2.58 18.66
C ILE A 97 -11.58 2.05 17.73
N PHE A 98 -11.25 1.11 16.85
CA PHE A 98 -12.22 0.53 15.92
C PHE A 98 -11.85 -0.92 15.58
N ASP A 99 -12.88 -1.74 15.39
CA ASP A 99 -12.78 -3.14 14.99
C ASP A 99 -13.71 -3.35 13.81
N PHE A 100 -13.14 -3.74 12.67
CA PHE A 100 -13.86 -3.99 11.44
C PHE A 100 -13.75 -5.47 11.07
N ALA A 101 -14.82 -6.24 11.33
CA ALA A 101 -14.87 -7.69 11.17
C ALA A 101 -15.94 -8.14 10.16
N LEU A 102 -16.16 -7.36 9.09
CA LEU A 102 -17.17 -7.68 8.07
C LEU A 102 -16.66 -8.60 6.95
N HIS A 103 -15.34 -8.74 6.80
CA HIS A 103 -14.76 -9.66 5.82
C HIS A 103 -14.88 -11.11 6.29
N LYS A 104 -15.15 -12.01 5.34
CA LYS A 104 -15.34 -13.45 5.63
C LYS A 104 -14.05 -14.26 5.55
N ALA A 105 -12.97 -13.66 5.04
CA ALA A 105 -11.68 -14.28 4.86
C ALA A 105 -10.55 -13.29 5.24
N SER A 106 -9.31 -13.78 5.22
CA SER A 106 -8.10 -13.02 5.51
C SER A 106 -8.09 -11.65 4.85
N VAL A 107 -7.75 -10.61 5.61
CA VAL A 107 -7.44 -9.28 5.06
C VAL A 107 -5.94 -9.22 4.83
N ASN A 108 -5.55 -9.04 3.58
CA ASN A 108 -4.16 -9.22 3.15
C ASN A 108 -3.35 -7.93 3.23
N ILE A 109 -3.98 -6.78 2.97
CA ILE A 109 -3.31 -5.48 3.03
C ILE A 109 -4.27 -4.38 3.47
N VAL A 110 -3.70 -3.35 4.09
CA VAL A 110 -4.36 -2.11 4.45
C VAL A 110 -3.55 -0.93 3.94
N SER A 111 -4.21 0.09 3.39
CA SER A 111 -3.54 1.27 2.85
C SER A 111 -4.36 2.54 3.13
N TRP A 112 -3.73 3.52 3.77
CA TRP A 112 -4.34 4.83 4.00
C TRP A 112 -4.33 5.68 2.73
N SER A 113 -5.39 6.45 2.51
CA SER A 113 -5.46 7.40 1.42
C SER A 113 -4.53 8.59 1.63
N PRO A 114 -4.15 9.29 0.55
CA PRO A 114 -3.54 10.61 0.65
C PRO A 114 -4.42 11.55 1.49
N HIS A 115 -3.77 12.38 2.32
CA HIS A 115 -4.43 13.23 3.30
C HIS A 115 -5.33 14.32 2.68
N GLU A 116 -5.15 14.62 1.40
CA GLU A 116 -6.00 15.53 0.62
C GLU A 116 -7.35 14.89 0.25
N ALA A 117 -7.41 13.56 0.14
CA ALA A 117 -8.63 12.82 -0.15
C ALA A 117 -9.52 12.60 1.09
N GLY A 118 -8.92 12.69 2.29
CA GLY A 118 -9.55 12.47 3.58
C GLY A 118 -8.84 11.40 4.41
N CYS A 119 -9.45 11.03 5.54
CA CYS A 119 -9.01 9.92 6.37
C CYS A 119 -9.71 8.64 5.91
N LEU A 120 -9.22 8.05 4.81
CA LEU A 120 -9.77 6.82 4.26
C LEU A 120 -8.77 5.67 4.42
N LEU A 121 -9.27 4.48 4.72
CA LEU A 121 -8.50 3.25 4.76
C LEU A 121 -9.09 2.28 3.75
N ALA A 122 -8.29 1.86 2.77
CA ALA A 122 -8.64 0.76 1.88
C ALA A 122 -8.11 -0.55 2.44
N CYS A 123 -8.95 -1.58 2.43
CA CYS A 123 -8.60 -2.93 2.88
C CYS A 123 -8.95 -3.93 1.78
N ALA A 124 -8.01 -4.81 1.47
CA ALA A 124 -8.19 -5.87 0.49
C ALA A 124 -8.26 -7.23 1.17
N SER A 125 -9.30 -8.00 0.86
CA SER A 125 -9.52 -9.32 1.46
C SER A 125 -9.51 -10.44 0.42
N SER A 126 -9.10 -11.63 0.86
CA SER A 126 -9.21 -12.88 0.10
C SER A 126 -10.66 -13.28 -0.18
N ASP A 127 -11.67 -12.65 0.44
CA ASP A 127 -13.08 -12.89 0.13
C ASP A 127 -13.51 -12.31 -1.24
N GLY A 128 -12.60 -11.58 -1.91
CA GLY A 128 -12.83 -10.96 -3.21
C GLY A 128 -13.36 -9.53 -3.13
N ASN A 129 -13.65 -9.06 -1.92
CA ASN A 129 -14.15 -7.71 -1.68
C ASN A 129 -13.02 -6.76 -1.27
N VAL A 130 -13.23 -5.50 -1.61
CA VAL A 130 -12.47 -4.38 -1.06
C VAL A 130 -13.41 -3.58 -0.18
N SER A 131 -12.93 -3.22 1.00
CA SER A 131 -13.61 -2.27 1.87
C SER A 131 -12.86 -0.95 1.90
N VAL A 132 -13.60 0.14 1.88
CA VAL A 132 -13.07 1.48 2.12
C VAL A 132 -13.78 2.04 3.35
N LEU A 133 -12.99 2.32 4.38
CA LEU A 133 -13.44 2.90 5.63
C LEU A 133 -13.16 4.40 5.59
N GLU A 134 -14.17 5.22 5.86
CA GLU A 134 -14.05 6.67 5.96
C GLU A 134 -14.24 7.08 7.43
N PHE A 135 -13.23 7.76 7.98
CA PHE A 135 -13.35 8.38 9.30
C PHE A 135 -13.76 9.84 9.14
N LYS A 136 -14.98 10.15 9.58
CA LYS A 136 -15.55 11.49 9.51
C LYS A 136 -16.37 11.76 10.77
N ASP A 137 -16.24 12.95 11.34
CA ASP A 137 -17.07 13.41 12.46
C ASP A 137 -17.16 12.42 13.65
N ASN A 138 -16.05 11.74 13.95
CA ASN A 138 -15.95 10.73 15.02
C ASN A 138 -16.80 9.47 14.80
N SER A 139 -17.32 9.25 13.59
CA SER A 139 -17.92 8.00 13.14
C SER A 139 -17.11 7.35 12.02
N TRP A 140 -17.21 6.02 11.95
CA TRP A 140 -16.64 5.23 10.87
C TRP A 140 -17.75 4.81 9.92
N GLU A 141 -17.67 5.30 8.70
CA GLU A 141 -18.48 4.81 7.59
C GLU A 141 -17.67 3.78 6.79
N HIS A 142 -18.35 2.83 6.17
CA HIS A 142 -17.69 1.83 5.36
C HIS A 142 -18.45 1.58 4.06
N ASN A 143 -17.70 1.33 3.00
CA ASN A 143 -18.23 0.87 1.73
C ASN A 143 -17.54 -0.42 1.35
N ILE A 144 -18.31 -1.48 1.11
CA ILE A 144 -17.79 -2.80 0.72
C ILE A 144 -18.36 -3.12 -0.65
N PHE A 145 -17.49 -3.48 -1.58
CA PHE A 145 -17.88 -3.88 -2.91
C PHE A 145 -16.99 -5.03 -3.41
N HIS A 146 -17.53 -5.81 -4.34
CA HIS A 146 -16.82 -6.95 -4.91
C HIS A 146 -15.85 -6.48 -5.99
N ALA A 147 -14.57 -6.80 -5.84
CA ALA A 147 -13.51 -6.37 -6.75
C ALA A 147 -12.99 -7.50 -7.63
N HIS A 148 -12.62 -8.65 -7.05
CA HIS A 148 -12.02 -9.78 -7.77
C HIS A 148 -12.66 -11.10 -7.36
N GLY A 149 -12.90 -12.00 -8.32
CA GLY A 149 -13.66 -13.24 -8.07
C GLY A 149 -12.92 -14.28 -7.21
N LEU A 150 -11.59 -14.30 -7.24
CA LEU A 150 -10.75 -15.28 -6.53
C LEU A 150 -10.06 -14.71 -5.27
N GLY A 151 -10.34 -13.46 -4.91
CA GLY A 151 -9.67 -12.77 -3.81
C GLY A 151 -8.82 -11.59 -4.26
N VAL A 152 -8.65 -10.63 -3.34
CA VAL A 152 -7.84 -9.43 -3.54
C VAL A 152 -6.59 -9.53 -2.66
N ASN A 153 -5.42 -9.43 -3.29
CA ASN A 153 -4.14 -9.57 -2.58
C ASN A 153 -3.56 -8.21 -2.18
N SER A 154 -3.78 -7.18 -3.02
CA SER A 154 -3.21 -5.86 -2.76
C SER A 154 -4.12 -4.71 -3.22
N VAL A 155 -3.95 -3.56 -2.56
CA VAL A 155 -4.59 -2.28 -2.87
C VAL A 155 -3.59 -1.15 -2.66
N SER A 156 -3.56 -0.19 -3.59
CA SER A 156 -2.75 1.02 -3.46
C SER A 156 -3.51 2.23 -3.96
N TRP A 157 -3.53 3.28 -3.15
CA TRP A 157 -4.11 4.56 -3.53
C TRP A 157 -3.30 5.27 -4.61
N ALA A 158 -4.00 5.93 -5.51
CA ALA A 158 -3.42 6.91 -6.41
C ALA A 158 -3.18 8.23 -5.67
N PRO A 159 -2.22 9.05 -6.11
CA PRO A 159 -2.06 10.41 -5.61
C PRO A 159 -3.32 11.24 -5.80
N ALA A 160 -3.65 12.08 -4.81
CA ALA A 160 -4.84 12.93 -4.86
C ALA A 160 -4.76 14.02 -5.93
N THR A 161 -3.56 14.36 -6.38
CA THR A 161 -3.32 15.34 -7.46
C THR A 161 -3.44 14.67 -8.81
N THR A 162 -4.27 15.25 -9.69
CA THR A 162 -4.31 14.84 -11.08
C THR A 162 -2.95 15.14 -11.72
N PRO A 163 -2.34 14.19 -12.46
CA PRO A 163 -1.10 14.42 -13.19
C PRO A 163 -1.17 15.73 -14.00
N GLY A 164 -0.23 16.66 -13.78
CA GLY A 164 -0.18 17.96 -14.48
C GLY A 164 -0.93 19.14 -13.83
N SER A 165 -1.65 18.94 -12.72
CA SER A 165 -2.39 20.03 -12.03
C SER A 165 -1.50 21.17 -11.51
N ILE A 166 -0.20 20.95 -11.30
CA ILE A 166 0.74 22.00 -10.85
C ILE A 166 1.15 22.94 -12.02
N VAL A 167 0.98 22.50 -13.28
CA VAL A 167 1.39 23.28 -14.47
C VAL A 167 0.26 24.20 -14.95
N SER A 168 -1.00 23.92 -14.60
CA SER A 168 -2.12 24.79 -14.90
C SER A 168 -2.40 25.75 -13.74
N SER A 169 -2.24 27.06 -13.97
CA SER A 169 -2.56 28.14 -13.02
C SER A 169 -4.06 28.34 -12.76
N ASN A 170 -4.90 27.35 -13.06
CA ASN A 170 -6.35 27.42 -12.92
C ASN A 170 -6.80 26.22 -12.07
N PRO A 171 -7.14 26.40 -10.79
CA PRO A 171 -7.75 25.33 -10.01
C PRO A 171 -9.13 25.10 -10.60
N GLY A 172 -9.28 24.07 -11.43
CA GLY A 172 -10.60 23.61 -11.84
C GLY A 172 -11.44 23.23 -10.61
N PRO A 173 -12.78 23.15 -10.72
CA PRO A 173 -13.68 22.95 -9.57
C PRO A 173 -13.52 21.62 -8.81
N GLY A 174 -12.51 20.79 -9.12
CA GLY A 174 -12.24 19.51 -8.49
C GLY A 174 -11.28 19.59 -7.30
N SER A 175 -11.52 20.49 -6.35
CA SER A 175 -10.72 20.58 -5.11
C SER A 175 -10.97 19.43 -4.12
N THR A 176 -11.87 18.50 -4.46
CA THR A 176 -11.94 17.18 -3.83
C THR A 176 -10.93 16.28 -4.53
N GLY A 177 -9.84 15.92 -3.85
CA GLY A 177 -8.81 15.04 -4.41
C GLY A 177 -9.44 13.81 -5.07
N ASN A 178 -8.98 13.49 -6.29
CA ASN A 178 -9.52 12.35 -7.03
C ASN A 178 -9.23 11.07 -6.26
N ARG A 179 -10.27 10.49 -5.64
CA ARG A 179 -10.19 9.21 -4.91
C ARG A 179 -10.11 8.08 -5.93
N ARG A 180 -8.88 7.67 -6.25
CA ARG A 180 -8.59 6.53 -7.12
C ARG A 180 -7.66 5.56 -6.41
N PHE A 181 -7.79 4.28 -6.71
CA PHE A 181 -6.86 3.27 -6.27
C PHE A 181 -6.82 2.10 -7.25
N VAL A 182 -5.75 1.34 -7.19
CA VAL A 182 -5.56 0.11 -7.95
C VAL A 182 -5.68 -1.10 -7.02
N THR A 183 -6.30 -2.16 -7.51
CA THR A 183 -6.38 -3.45 -6.82
C THR A 183 -5.71 -4.53 -7.67
N GLY A 184 -5.01 -5.45 -7.00
CA GLY A 184 -4.43 -6.65 -7.60
C GLY A 184 -5.09 -7.89 -7.02
N GLY A 185 -5.61 -8.76 -7.89
CA GLY A 185 -6.33 -9.97 -7.50
C GLY A 185 -5.60 -11.27 -7.82
N SER A 186 -6.11 -12.35 -7.24
CA SER A 186 -5.73 -13.73 -7.60
C SER A 186 -6.35 -14.19 -8.93
N ASP A 187 -7.11 -13.32 -9.61
CA ASP A 187 -7.63 -13.53 -10.95
C ASP A 187 -6.66 -13.05 -12.05
N ASN A 188 -5.41 -12.72 -11.68
CA ASN A 188 -4.32 -12.24 -12.54
C ASN A 188 -4.57 -10.85 -13.17
N LEU A 189 -5.62 -10.17 -12.71
CA LEU A 189 -6.03 -8.86 -13.23
C LEU A 189 -5.65 -7.76 -12.26
N LEU A 190 -5.40 -6.57 -12.83
CA LEU A 190 -5.44 -5.33 -12.07
C LEU A 190 -6.66 -4.53 -12.46
N LYS A 191 -7.30 -3.91 -11.46
CA LYS A 191 -8.48 -3.06 -11.65
C LYS A 191 -8.23 -1.70 -11.03
N ILE A 192 -8.62 -0.66 -11.75
CA ILE A 192 -8.51 0.72 -11.28
C ILE A 192 -9.91 1.21 -10.94
N TRP A 193 -10.06 1.67 -9.71
CA TRP A 193 -11.33 2.13 -9.16
C TRP A 193 -11.29 3.64 -9.00
N THR A 194 -12.38 4.29 -9.38
CA THR A 194 -12.61 5.72 -9.16
C THR A 194 -13.86 5.90 -8.31
N PHE A 195 -13.78 6.76 -7.31
CA PHE A 195 -14.93 7.15 -6.51
C PHE A 195 -15.89 8.02 -7.32
N ASP A 196 -17.16 7.66 -7.30
CA ASP A 196 -18.25 8.47 -7.85
C ASP A 196 -19.08 9.07 -6.71
N PRO A 197 -18.98 10.39 -6.46
CA PRO A 197 -19.74 11.07 -5.41
C PRO A 197 -21.25 10.94 -5.57
N ALA A 198 -21.76 10.77 -6.79
CA ALA A 198 -23.21 10.66 -7.02
C ALA A 198 -23.78 9.34 -6.50
N THR A 199 -22.99 8.26 -6.54
CA THR A 199 -23.40 6.93 -6.06
C THR A 199 -22.84 6.59 -4.68
N ASN A 200 -22.03 7.49 -4.11
CA ASN A 200 -21.24 7.26 -2.89
C ASN A 200 -20.50 5.91 -2.93
N GLY A 201 -19.94 5.57 -4.09
CA GLY A 201 -19.41 4.24 -4.37
C GLY A 201 -18.23 4.26 -5.33
N TYR A 202 -17.50 3.14 -5.36
CA TYR A 202 -16.36 2.96 -6.26
C TYR A 202 -16.81 2.23 -7.51
N LYS A 203 -16.50 2.83 -8.67
CA LYS A 203 -16.76 2.24 -9.98
C LYS A 203 -15.45 1.89 -10.65
N LEU A 204 -15.48 0.81 -11.41
CA LEU A 204 -14.37 0.45 -12.27
C LEU A 204 -14.22 1.54 -13.35
N GLU A 205 -13.04 2.14 -13.44
CA GLU A 205 -12.80 3.25 -14.35
C GLU A 205 -12.79 2.80 -15.81
N ARG A 206 -12.16 1.66 -16.09
CA ARG A 206 -11.96 1.07 -17.44
C ARG A 206 -11.79 -0.45 -17.37
N GLU A 207 -11.60 -1.06 -18.54
CA GLU A 207 -11.25 -2.47 -18.66
C GLU A 207 -10.08 -2.87 -17.75
N PRO A 208 -10.15 -4.05 -17.12
CA PRO A 208 -9.07 -4.56 -16.30
C PRO A 208 -7.75 -4.61 -17.08
N LEU A 209 -6.65 -4.25 -16.42
CA LEU A 209 -5.31 -4.39 -16.99
C LEU A 209 -4.93 -5.87 -16.94
N ALA A 210 -5.11 -6.55 -18.07
CA ALA A 210 -4.71 -7.92 -18.26
C ALA A 210 -3.25 -7.98 -18.74
N GLY A 211 -2.47 -8.86 -18.14
CA GLY A 211 -1.09 -9.06 -18.54
C GLY A 211 -0.40 -10.18 -17.79
N HIS A 212 -0.62 -10.28 -16.49
CA HIS A 212 -0.03 -11.35 -15.68
C HIS A 212 -0.65 -12.71 -16.01
N THR A 213 0.16 -13.75 -15.88
CA THR A 213 -0.28 -15.14 -16.11
C THR A 213 -0.60 -15.88 -14.82
N ASP A 214 -0.26 -15.30 -13.67
CA ASP A 214 -0.46 -15.85 -12.33
C ASP A 214 -0.82 -14.74 -11.33
N TRP A 215 -1.09 -15.10 -10.08
CA TRP A 215 -1.64 -14.22 -9.05
C TRP A 215 -0.82 -12.95 -8.89
N VAL A 216 -1.50 -11.80 -8.89
CA VAL A 216 -0.87 -10.52 -8.57
C VAL A 216 -0.70 -10.46 -7.06
N ARG A 217 0.55 -10.41 -6.60
CA ARG A 217 0.90 -10.39 -5.17
C ARG A 217 0.83 -9.01 -4.58
N ASP A 218 1.27 -8.01 -5.34
CA ASP A 218 1.29 -6.63 -4.87
C ASP A 218 1.13 -5.62 -6.00
N VAL A 219 0.54 -4.48 -5.68
CA VAL A 219 0.34 -3.35 -6.60
C VAL A 219 0.70 -2.06 -5.89
N ALA A 220 1.47 -1.21 -6.55
CA ALA A 220 1.88 0.07 -6.00
C ALA A 220 1.72 1.18 -7.05
N TRP A 221 0.94 2.20 -6.71
CA TRP A 221 0.82 3.40 -7.52
C TRP A 221 1.95 4.37 -7.16
N SER A 222 2.65 4.90 -8.16
CA SER A 222 3.72 5.86 -7.93
C SER A 222 3.18 7.18 -7.39
N PRO A 223 3.78 7.75 -6.33
CA PRO A 223 3.42 9.06 -5.82
C PRO A 223 3.88 10.22 -6.72
N THR A 224 4.47 9.93 -7.89
CA THR A 224 4.97 10.96 -8.79
C THR A 224 3.87 11.93 -9.22
N VAL A 225 4.20 13.22 -9.22
CA VAL A 225 3.30 14.29 -9.66
C VAL A 225 3.62 14.74 -11.11
N LEU A 226 4.45 13.96 -11.80
CA LEU A 226 4.76 14.16 -13.21
C LEU A 226 3.51 13.95 -14.09
N GLN A 227 3.61 14.32 -15.37
CA GLN A 227 2.51 14.15 -16.34
C GLN A 227 2.16 12.68 -16.60
N LYS A 228 3.10 11.76 -16.35
CA LYS A 228 2.87 10.32 -16.48
C LYS A 228 2.52 9.70 -15.13
N SER A 229 1.46 8.90 -15.11
CA SER A 229 1.15 8.01 -13.99
C SER A 229 1.86 6.68 -14.18
N TYR A 230 2.41 6.15 -13.08
CA TYR A 230 3.07 4.85 -13.05
C TYR A 230 2.38 3.95 -12.03
N ILE A 231 2.11 2.71 -12.41
CA ILE A 231 1.68 1.64 -11.51
C ILE A 231 2.67 0.51 -11.67
N ALA A 232 3.18 -0.03 -10.57
CA ALA A 232 3.95 -1.26 -10.54
C ALA A 232 3.06 -2.40 -10.06
N SER A 233 3.18 -3.56 -10.69
CA SER A 233 2.48 -4.78 -10.28
C SER A 233 3.45 -5.95 -10.22
N ALA A 234 3.48 -6.62 -9.08
CA ALA A 234 4.27 -7.82 -8.84
C ALA A 234 3.38 -9.05 -8.88
N SER A 235 3.84 -10.11 -9.54
CA SER A 235 3.09 -11.36 -9.65
C SER A 235 3.96 -12.57 -9.30
N GLN A 236 3.26 -13.65 -8.97
CA GLN A 236 3.82 -14.98 -8.81
C GLN A 236 4.44 -15.51 -10.11
N ASP A 237 4.08 -14.95 -11.27
CA ASP A 237 4.63 -15.30 -12.58
C ASP A 237 6.11 -14.90 -12.80
N LYS A 238 6.76 -14.39 -11.75
CA LYS A 238 8.15 -13.90 -11.74
C LYS A 238 8.36 -12.67 -12.61
N THR A 239 7.30 -11.90 -12.87
CA THR A 239 7.39 -10.63 -13.56
C THR A 239 6.92 -9.49 -12.68
N VAL A 240 7.59 -8.35 -12.82
CA VAL A 240 7.06 -7.06 -12.39
C VAL A 240 6.68 -6.29 -13.64
N ARG A 241 5.44 -5.81 -13.69
CA ARG A 241 4.95 -5.00 -14.81
C ARG A 241 4.81 -3.56 -14.37
N ILE A 242 5.34 -2.67 -15.19
CA ILE A 242 5.20 -1.22 -15.03
C ILE A 242 4.19 -0.73 -16.05
N TRP A 243 3.09 -0.20 -15.54
CA TRP A 243 2.02 0.38 -16.32
C TRP A 243 2.18 1.89 -16.33
N THR A 244 2.30 2.45 -17.52
CA THR A 244 2.43 3.91 -17.72
C THR A 244 1.21 4.44 -18.43
N SER A 245 0.64 5.52 -17.92
CA SER A 245 -0.47 6.25 -18.55
C SER A 245 -0.10 7.73 -18.63
N ASP A 246 -0.40 8.35 -19.77
CA ASP A 246 -0.14 9.76 -20.02
C ASP A 246 -1.39 10.59 -19.66
N ALA A 247 -1.20 11.77 -19.09
CA ALA A 247 -2.28 12.72 -18.82
C ALA A 247 -3.01 13.17 -20.10
N ALA A 248 -2.32 13.15 -21.25
CA ALA A 248 -2.92 13.50 -22.54
C ALA A 248 -3.95 12.46 -23.02
N ASN A 249 -3.71 11.17 -22.72
CA ASN A 249 -4.60 10.05 -23.07
C ASN A 249 -4.94 9.25 -21.79
N PRO A 250 -5.78 9.80 -20.90
CA PRO A 250 -6.12 9.15 -19.64
C PRO A 250 -6.91 7.87 -19.92
N GLY A 251 -6.21 6.73 -19.94
CA GLY A 251 -6.82 5.42 -20.16
C GLY A 251 -6.03 4.44 -21.02
N GLU A 252 -5.03 4.90 -21.78
CA GLU A 252 -4.15 3.99 -22.51
C GLU A 252 -2.96 3.60 -21.63
N TRP A 253 -3.05 2.44 -21.00
CA TRP A 253 -1.99 1.91 -20.14
C TRP A 253 -1.01 1.08 -20.97
N LYS A 254 0.21 1.58 -21.11
CA LYS A 254 1.31 0.84 -21.74
C LYS A 254 2.03 0.02 -20.69
N CYS A 255 2.29 -1.25 -21.01
CA CYS A 255 2.95 -2.18 -20.10
C CYS A 255 4.41 -2.38 -20.52
N LYS A 256 5.33 -2.24 -19.56
CA LYS A 256 6.72 -2.72 -19.66
C LYS A 256 6.93 -3.87 -18.67
N VAL A 257 7.55 -4.95 -19.13
CA VAL A 257 7.76 -6.16 -18.32
C VAL A 257 9.20 -6.21 -17.86
N LEU A 258 9.40 -6.44 -16.56
CA LEU A 258 10.67 -6.74 -15.92
C LEU A 258 10.63 -8.20 -15.49
N ASN A 259 11.59 -8.99 -15.98
CA ASN A 259 11.67 -10.41 -15.66
C ASN A 259 12.59 -10.62 -14.45
N PHE A 260 12.17 -11.52 -13.57
CA PHE A 260 12.90 -11.94 -12.38
C PHE A 260 13.08 -13.46 -12.37
N ASP A 261 14.07 -13.94 -11.64
CA ASP A 261 14.34 -15.39 -11.52
C ASP A 261 13.36 -16.08 -10.54
N ALA A 262 12.72 -15.30 -9.66
CA ALA A 262 11.86 -15.74 -8.57
C ALA A 262 10.58 -14.90 -8.49
N ALA A 263 9.59 -15.40 -7.74
CA ALA A 263 8.35 -14.68 -7.50
C ALA A 263 8.60 -13.37 -6.75
N VAL A 264 7.84 -12.32 -7.07
CA VAL A 264 7.97 -11.01 -6.43
C VAL A 264 6.79 -10.80 -5.48
N TRP A 265 7.08 -10.52 -4.22
CA TRP A 265 6.09 -10.46 -3.14
C TRP A 265 5.58 -9.05 -2.87
N ARG A 266 6.48 -8.05 -2.96
CA ARG A 266 6.18 -6.66 -2.65
C ARG A 266 6.84 -5.73 -3.66
N VAL A 267 6.15 -4.63 -3.96
CA VAL A 267 6.67 -3.52 -4.74
C VAL A 267 6.39 -2.22 -4.01
N SER A 268 7.38 -1.33 -3.94
CA SER A 268 7.23 -0.05 -3.27
C SER A 268 7.93 1.05 -4.04
N TRP A 269 7.23 2.18 -4.20
CA TRP A 269 7.78 3.36 -4.82
C TRP A 269 8.44 4.26 -3.79
N SER A 270 9.57 4.85 -4.16
CA SER A 270 10.12 5.98 -3.40
C SER A 270 9.11 7.14 -3.36
N LEU A 271 9.13 7.95 -2.30
CA LEU A 271 8.28 9.14 -2.19
C LEU A 271 8.48 10.14 -3.34
N SER A 272 9.66 10.15 -3.96
CA SER A 272 9.93 10.95 -5.18
C SER A 272 9.27 10.40 -6.44
N GLY A 273 8.79 9.15 -6.40
CA GLY A 273 8.15 8.45 -7.51
C GLY A 273 9.10 7.93 -8.60
N ASN A 274 10.42 8.08 -8.44
CA ASN A 274 11.40 7.77 -9.49
C ASN A 274 12.13 6.43 -9.32
N VAL A 275 12.16 5.89 -8.10
CA VAL A 275 12.81 4.60 -7.79
C VAL A 275 11.75 3.61 -7.33
N LEU A 276 11.83 2.39 -7.85
CA LEU A 276 11.01 1.26 -7.47
C LEU A 276 11.88 0.24 -6.71
N ALA A 277 11.42 -0.19 -5.56
CA ALA A 277 11.95 -1.34 -4.84
C ALA A 277 11.05 -2.56 -5.11
N ALA A 278 11.66 -3.70 -5.44
CA ALA A 278 10.97 -4.97 -5.61
C ALA A 278 11.62 -6.03 -4.73
N SER A 279 10.80 -6.70 -3.91
CA SER A 279 11.23 -7.76 -2.99
C SER A 279 10.88 -9.12 -3.59
N SER A 280 11.90 -9.93 -3.88
CA SER A 280 11.73 -11.25 -4.47
C SER A 280 11.95 -12.38 -3.47
N ASP A 281 11.39 -13.54 -3.78
CA ASP A 281 11.41 -14.77 -2.96
C ASP A 281 12.82 -15.35 -2.70
N ASN A 282 13.83 -14.87 -3.44
CA ASN A 282 15.23 -15.25 -3.27
C ASN A 282 15.95 -14.47 -2.15
N ASN A 283 15.21 -13.82 -1.24
CA ASN A 283 15.72 -12.93 -0.19
C ASN A 283 16.54 -11.74 -0.73
N LYS A 284 16.28 -11.32 -1.97
CA LYS A 284 16.93 -10.16 -2.58
C LYS A 284 15.93 -9.01 -2.73
N VAL A 285 16.39 -7.81 -2.45
CA VAL A 285 15.67 -6.58 -2.77
C VAL A 285 16.39 -5.87 -3.91
N THR A 286 15.67 -5.64 -4.99
CA THR A 286 16.20 -4.97 -6.19
C THR A 286 15.63 -3.57 -6.31
N LEU A 287 16.48 -2.61 -6.64
CA LEU A 287 16.12 -1.22 -6.89
C LEU A 287 16.19 -0.94 -8.38
N TRP A 288 15.13 -0.35 -8.91
CA TRP A 288 14.96 -0.06 -10.33
C TRP A 288 14.68 1.42 -10.56
N LYS A 289 15.21 1.96 -11.65
CA LYS A 289 14.98 3.35 -12.06
C LYS A 289 14.77 3.44 -13.57
N GLU A 290 13.96 4.39 -13.99
CA GLU A 290 13.75 4.69 -15.41
C GLU A 290 14.88 5.59 -15.96
N ASN A 291 15.43 5.18 -17.10
CA ASN A 291 16.41 5.94 -17.87
C ASN A 291 15.75 6.99 -18.78
N LEU A 292 16.56 7.89 -19.35
CA LEU A 292 16.08 8.92 -20.29
C LEU A 292 15.38 8.33 -21.54
N LYS A 293 15.70 7.08 -21.90
CA LYS A 293 15.05 6.33 -22.99
C LYS A 293 13.71 5.69 -22.59
N GLY A 294 13.34 5.80 -21.31
CA GLY A 294 12.18 5.16 -20.70
C GLY A 294 12.38 3.69 -20.34
N GLU A 295 13.58 3.12 -20.53
CA GLU A 295 13.90 1.74 -20.13
C GLU A 295 14.20 1.70 -18.63
N TRP A 296 13.87 0.57 -17.99
CA TRP A 296 14.11 0.37 -16.57
C TRP A 296 15.41 -0.38 -16.38
N GLU A 297 16.31 0.19 -15.59
CA GLU A 297 17.58 -0.44 -15.23
C GLU A 297 17.61 -0.79 -13.74
N ASN A 298 18.29 -1.90 -13.43
CA ASN A 298 18.59 -2.26 -12.05
C ASN A 298 19.73 -1.37 -11.55
N VAL A 299 19.43 -0.55 -10.54
CA VAL A 299 20.39 0.38 -9.93
C VAL A 299 21.23 -0.34 -8.88
N LYS A 300 20.59 -1.21 -8.10
CA LYS A 300 21.24 -1.93 -7.00
C LYS A 300 20.44 -3.17 -6.66
N THR A 301 21.16 -4.25 -6.36
CA THR A 301 20.61 -5.42 -5.67
C THR A 301 21.19 -5.47 -4.27
N ILE A 302 20.30 -5.60 -3.28
CA ILE A 302 20.64 -5.77 -1.89
C ILE A 302 20.32 -7.23 -1.58
N GLU A 303 21.33 -7.95 -1.11
CA GLU A 303 21.24 -9.34 -0.67
C GLU A 303 21.63 -9.33 0.81
N GLU A 304 20.91 -10.11 1.62
CA GLU A 304 21.26 -10.35 3.02
C GLU A 304 22.30 -11.47 3.14
#